data_AF-A0A180FXW1-F1
#
_entry.id   AF-A0A180FXW1-F1
#
_cell.length_a   1.000
_cell.length_b   1.000
_cell.length_c   1.000
_cell.angle_alpha   90.00
_cell.angle_beta   90.00
_cell.angle_gamma   90.00
#
_symmetry.space_group_name_H-M   'P 1'
#
loop_
_entity.id
_entity.type
_entity.pdbx_description
1 polymer ?
#
loop_
_entity_poly.entity_id
_entity_poly.type
_entity_poly.pdbx_seq_one_letter_code
_entity_poly.pdbx_strand_id
1 'polypeptide(L)'
;MRGIPIRYGIKPKNQQDIAHSIGWIKPTKRQRAAMNDGRPPDTTQALVDHPTKRVKLGRPPKSLNINRAMHTTFMSYAASKDSLTRNRCWLAAALDSLYAIYSPLWLQSPGGKNTSLFHTLVSHFTSRTTNELIQNKNLKSILTRGSNKLFEAARSLHPDSFIPGSFASCDFFMEIILDPKTNSSEVLKSLFSIQETREFSCPRKIHKKPIDHPRGDRRLVALKVTNSMFEANAINCADAGLLITRWSTSGLAGTSGLQCQSCGAERSKKPRRSKPLECEDNPSPSNFLEQTSIISFPDGKSPPHLYFQIDSATIIDEQKQVEFMGEMNWPFKLTISGE
;
A
#
# COMPACT_ATOMS: atom_id res chain seq x y z
N MET A 1 62.47 -27.57 -27.00
CA MET A 1 61.31 -27.32 -26.12
C MET A 1 60.42 -28.56 -26.16
N ARG A 2 60.26 -29.29 -25.05
CA ARG A 2 59.38 -30.48 -24.99
C ARG A 2 57.96 -30.03 -24.64
N GLY A 3 57.03 -30.16 -25.59
CA GLY A 3 55.63 -29.77 -25.40
C GLY A 3 54.92 -30.63 -24.36
N ILE A 4 54.06 -30.00 -23.57
CA ILE A 4 53.21 -30.68 -22.57
C ILE A 4 52.03 -31.31 -23.31
N PRO A 5 51.78 -32.63 -23.16
CA PRO A 5 50.63 -33.28 -23.77
C PRO A 5 49.35 -32.92 -23.01
N ILE A 6 48.41 -32.24 -23.67
CA ILE A 6 47.06 -31.99 -23.16
C ILE A 6 46.23 -33.25 -23.40
N ARG A 7 45.90 -33.99 -22.33
CA ARG A 7 44.95 -35.11 -22.39
C ARG A 7 43.55 -34.60 -22.05
N TYR A 8 42.63 -34.65 -23.01
CA TYR A 8 41.21 -34.43 -22.76
C TYR A 8 40.61 -35.63 -22.02
N GLY A 9 39.96 -35.40 -20.88
CA GLY A 9 39.05 -36.38 -20.25
C GLY A 9 39.45 -36.94 -18.89
N ILE A 10 40.62 -36.65 -18.33
CA ILE A 10 41.01 -37.13 -16.99
C ILE A 10 41.16 -35.92 -16.05
N LYS A 11 40.16 -35.68 -15.20
CA LYS A 11 40.25 -34.68 -14.12
C LYS A 11 41.23 -35.19 -13.05
N PRO A 12 42.33 -34.46 -12.75
CA PRO A 12 43.15 -34.74 -11.58
C PRO A 12 42.35 -34.45 -10.30
N LYS A 13 42.58 -35.23 -9.23
CA LYS A 13 41.85 -35.17 -7.95
C LYS A 13 41.77 -33.77 -7.30
N ASN A 14 42.65 -32.84 -7.69
CA ASN A 14 42.78 -31.52 -7.07
C ASN A 14 42.35 -30.37 -7.99
N GLN A 15 41.83 -30.64 -9.19
CA GLN A 15 41.38 -29.59 -10.10
C GLN A 15 39.93 -29.21 -9.78
N GLN A 16 39.73 -28.06 -9.14
CA GLN A 16 38.40 -27.46 -9.01
C GLN A 16 37.87 -27.15 -10.41
N ASP A 17 36.65 -27.61 -10.69
CA ASP A 17 35.95 -27.31 -11.92
C ASP A 17 35.80 -25.78 -12.05
N ILE A 18 36.12 -25.22 -13.22
CA ILE A 18 35.95 -23.79 -13.48
C ILE A 18 34.50 -23.39 -13.24
N ALA A 19 33.53 -24.28 -13.54
CA ALA A 19 32.12 -24.05 -13.23
C ALA A 19 31.85 -23.97 -11.71
N HIS A 20 32.61 -24.69 -10.88
CA HIS A 20 32.54 -24.58 -9.42
C HIS A 20 33.17 -23.27 -8.91
N SER A 21 34.32 -22.84 -9.47
CA SER A 21 35.01 -21.63 -9.03
C SER A 21 34.26 -20.34 -9.42
N ILE A 22 33.60 -20.32 -10.59
CA ILE A 22 32.72 -19.21 -11.00
C ILE A 22 31.30 -19.33 -10.43
N GLY A 23 31.04 -20.32 -9.58
CA GLY A 23 29.78 -20.47 -8.87
C GLY A 23 28.58 -20.91 -9.73
N TRP A 24 28.83 -21.46 -10.93
CA TRP A 24 27.89 -22.12 -11.83
C TRP A 24 27.60 -23.56 -11.38
N ILE A 25 27.26 -23.73 -10.11
CA ILE A 25 26.77 -25.00 -9.60
C ILE A 25 25.30 -25.13 -10.02
N LYS A 26 24.95 -26.19 -10.74
CA LYS A 26 23.54 -26.50 -11.07
C LYS A 26 22.74 -26.51 -9.76
N PRO A 27 21.71 -25.66 -9.60
CA PRO A 27 20.92 -25.66 -8.39
C PRO A 27 20.24 -27.02 -8.22
N THR A 28 20.31 -27.55 -6.99
CA THR A 28 19.63 -28.78 -6.60
C THR A 28 18.11 -28.64 -6.76
N LYS A 29 17.40 -29.76 -6.87
CA LYS A 29 15.93 -29.78 -7.02
C LYS A 29 15.22 -28.97 -5.93
N ARG A 30 15.75 -28.99 -4.70
CA ARG A 30 15.27 -28.21 -3.55
C ARG A 30 15.54 -26.70 -3.70
N GLN A 31 16.71 -26.32 -4.24
CA GLN A 31 17.02 -24.92 -4.57
C GLN A 31 16.14 -24.40 -5.71
N ARG A 32 15.85 -25.21 -6.74
CA ARG A 32 14.95 -24.81 -7.84
C ARG A 32 13.49 -24.66 -7.42
N ALA A 33 13.02 -25.52 -6.52
CA ALA A 33 11.69 -25.41 -5.92
C ALA A 33 11.58 -24.22 -4.94
N ALA A 34 12.72 -23.69 -4.50
CA ALA A 34 12.84 -22.53 -3.63
C ALA A 34 12.99 -21.21 -4.40
N MET A 35 13.37 -21.22 -5.68
CA MET A 35 13.43 -20.00 -6.49
C MET A 35 12.02 -19.55 -6.86
N ASN A 36 11.66 -18.34 -6.44
CA ASN A 36 10.48 -17.62 -6.93
C ASN A 36 10.62 -17.52 -8.46
N ASP A 37 9.58 -17.88 -9.21
CA ASP A 37 9.56 -17.79 -10.67
C ASP A 37 9.11 -16.40 -11.16
N GLY A 38 9.09 -15.41 -10.25
CA GLY A 38 8.69 -14.04 -10.52
C GLY A 38 7.17 -13.90 -10.64
N ARG A 39 6.41 -14.98 -10.41
CA ARG A 39 4.96 -14.92 -10.38
C ARG A 39 4.51 -14.42 -9.01
N PRO A 40 3.49 -13.54 -8.95
CA PRO A 40 2.84 -13.24 -7.69
C PRO A 40 2.37 -14.56 -7.04
N PRO A 41 2.36 -14.62 -5.69
CA PRO A 41 1.92 -15.82 -4.99
C PRO A 41 0.51 -16.21 -5.46
N ASP A 42 0.41 -17.40 -6.07
CA ASP A 42 -0.84 -17.93 -6.61
C ASP A 42 -1.79 -18.27 -5.45
N THR A 43 -2.72 -17.35 -5.16
CA THR A 43 -3.77 -17.49 -4.13
C THR A 43 -5.04 -18.12 -4.68
N THR A 44 -5.09 -18.50 -5.96
CA THR A 44 -6.30 -18.99 -6.63
C THR A 44 -6.87 -20.22 -5.95
N GLN A 45 -6.00 -21.06 -5.35
CA GLN A 45 -6.44 -22.25 -4.62
C GLN A 45 -7.14 -21.96 -3.28
N ALA A 46 -6.93 -20.77 -2.70
CA ALA A 46 -7.58 -20.32 -1.47
C ALA A 46 -8.84 -19.48 -1.74
N LEU A 47 -8.98 -18.95 -2.96
CA LEU A 47 -10.10 -18.09 -3.39
C LEU A 47 -11.21 -18.86 -4.13
N VAL A 48 -10.94 -20.08 -4.61
CA VAL A 48 -11.89 -20.87 -5.38
C VAL A 48 -12.34 -22.08 -4.56
N ASP A 49 -13.63 -22.17 -4.28
CA ASP A 49 -14.26 -23.33 -3.66
C ASP A 49 -14.02 -24.57 -4.53
N HIS A 50 -13.15 -25.45 -4.04
CA HIS A 50 -12.93 -26.82 -4.49
C HIS A 50 -13.11 -27.08 -6.00
N PRO A 51 -12.11 -26.76 -6.85
CA PRO A 51 -12.15 -27.20 -8.23
C PRO A 51 -12.09 -28.74 -8.27
N THR A 52 -13.15 -29.35 -8.81
CA THR A 52 -13.33 -30.82 -8.91
C THR A 52 -12.22 -31.53 -9.69
N LYS A 53 -11.40 -30.79 -10.46
CA LYS A 53 -10.13 -31.29 -11.01
C LYS A 53 -9.09 -30.16 -11.09
N ARG A 54 -7.88 -30.43 -10.58
CA ARG A 54 -6.67 -29.68 -10.95
C ARG A 54 -6.43 -29.85 -12.46
N VAL A 55 -6.98 -28.97 -13.28
CA VAL A 55 -6.47 -28.81 -14.63
C VAL A 55 -5.06 -28.27 -14.46
N LYS A 56 -4.05 -29.12 -14.71
CA LYS A 56 -2.68 -28.65 -14.85
C LYS A 56 -2.66 -27.76 -16.08
N LEU A 57 -2.99 -26.48 -15.90
CA LEU A 57 -2.69 -25.42 -16.84
C LEU A 57 -1.17 -25.29 -16.86
N GLY A 58 -0.53 -26.22 -17.55
CA GLY A 58 0.87 -26.06 -17.90
C GLY A 58 0.99 -24.77 -18.71
N ARG A 59 2.14 -24.10 -18.60
CA ARG A 59 2.98 -24.17 -19.79
C ARG A 59 2.35 -23.78 -21.14
N PRO A 60 1.94 -22.53 -21.49
CA PRO A 60 1.60 -22.25 -22.88
C PRO A 60 2.69 -22.79 -23.81
N PRO A 61 2.35 -23.58 -24.85
CA PRO A 61 3.34 -24.16 -25.75
C PRO A 61 4.29 -23.08 -26.29
N LYS A 62 5.59 -23.38 -26.39
CA LYS A 62 6.65 -22.47 -26.87
C LYS A 62 7.02 -21.27 -25.97
N SER A 63 6.55 -21.21 -24.74
CA SER A 63 6.99 -20.17 -23.80
C SER A 63 8.46 -20.35 -23.37
N LEU A 64 9.28 -19.30 -23.55
CA LEU A 64 10.72 -19.29 -23.22
C LEU A 64 10.96 -19.52 -21.73
N ASN A 65 11.90 -20.38 -21.30
CA ASN A 65 12.20 -20.54 -19.86
C ASN A 65 12.43 -19.18 -19.18
N ILE A 66 11.74 -18.93 -18.06
CA ILE A 66 11.96 -17.72 -17.26
C ILE A 66 13.42 -17.74 -16.82
N ASN A 67 14.19 -16.73 -17.22
CA ASN A 67 15.59 -16.61 -16.85
C ASN A 67 15.69 -16.25 -15.38
N ARG A 68 15.79 -17.23 -14.49
CA ARG A 68 15.86 -17.01 -13.03
C ARG A 68 17.19 -16.42 -12.55
N ALA A 69 18.01 -15.88 -13.46
CA ALA A 69 19.21 -15.18 -13.06
C ALA A 69 18.85 -13.86 -12.39
N MET A 70 19.61 -13.54 -11.35
CA MET A 70 19.38 -12.39 -10.48
C MET A 70 19.42 -11.04 -11.21
N HIS A 71 20.14 -10.97 -12.33
CA HIS A 71 20.31 -9.78 -13.16
C HIS A 71 19.25 -9.62 -14.25
N THR A 72 18.39 -10.63 -14.45
CA THR A 72 17.36 -10.61 -15.52
C THR A 72 15.94 -10.83 -15.03
N THR A 73 15.76 -11.37 -13.81
CA THR A 73 14.44 -11.52 -13.19
C THR A 73 14.43 -10.86 -11.82
N PHE A 74 13.49 -9.92 -11.64
CA PHE A 74 13.20 -9.31 -10.35
C PHE A 74 12.79 -10.39 -9.35
N MET A 75 13.51 -10.49 -8.24
CA MET A 75 13.18 -11.41 -7.16
C MET A 75 12.22 -10.77 -6.17
N SER A 76 10.98 -11.23 -6.17
CA SER A 76 9.94 -10.83 -5.21
C SER A 76 9.86 -11.78 -4.00
N TYR A 77 9.14 -11.36 -2.96
CA TYR A 77 8.77 -12.19 -1.82
C TYR A 77 7.98 -13.43 -2.27
N ALA A 78 8.21 -14.56 -1.62
CA ALA A 78 7.59 -15.82 -2.00
C ALA A 78 6.51 -16.26 -0.99
N ALA A 79 5.45 -16.91 -1.48
CA ALA A 79 4.50 -17.59 -0.62
C ALA A 79 5.21 -18.64 0.23
N SER A 80 4.88 -18.66 1.52
CA SER A 80 5.31 -19.72 2.43
C SER A 80 4.36 -20.91 2.35
N LYS A 81 4.92 -22.10 2.56
CA LYS A 81 4.15 -23.34 2.76
C LYS A 81 3.82 -23.59 4.24
N ASP A 82 4.46 -22.86 5.13
CA ASP A 82 4.24 -22.99 6.56
C ASP A 82 2.91 -22.31 6.95
N SER A 83 2.12 -23.04 7.74
CA SER A 83 0.79 -22.65 8.22
C SER A 83 0.74 -21.31 8.96
N LEU A 84 1.83 -20.91 9.63
CA LEU A 84 1.90 -19.66 10.39
C LEU A 84 2.31 -18.46 9.52
N THR A 85 2.90 -18.73 8.36
CA THR A 85 3.49 -17.73 7.46
C THR A 85 2.80 -17.67 6.10
N ARG A 86 1.74 -18.47 5.89
CA ARG A 86 0.84 -18.40 4.72
C ARG A 86 0.00 -17.13 4.73
N ASN A 87 -0.67 -16.84 3.61
CA ASN A 87 -1.63 -15.73 3.45
C ASN A 87 -1.05 -14.31 3.66
N ARG A 88 0.26 -14.14 3.45
CA ARG A 88 0.97 -12.85 3.56
C ARG A 88 1.12 -12.11 2.22
N CYS A 89 0.20 -12.32 1.27
CA CYS A 89 0.22 -11.61 0.00
C CYS A 89 0.07 -10.09 0.18
N TRP A 90 -0.73 -9.65 1.16
CA TRP A 90 -0.87 -8.25 1.55
C TRP A 90 0.48 -7.61 1.93
N LEU A 91 1.32 -8.34 2.69
CA LEU A 91 2.64 -7.87 3.08
C LEU A 91 3.59 -7.84 1.88
N ALA A 92 3.59 -8.90 1.08
CA ALA A 92 4.42 -8.96 -0.13
C ALA A 92 4.10 -7.80 -1.09
N ALA A 93 2.82 -7.52 -1.32
CA ALA A 93 2.35 -6.41 -2.15
C ALA A 93 2.83 -5.07 -1.60
N ALA A 94 2.60 -4.78 -0.32
CA ALA A 94 3.06 -3.55 0.33
C ALA A 94 4.59 -3.38 0.20
N LEU A 95 5.35 -4.45 0.47
CA LEU A 95 6.81 -4.38 0.42
C LEU A 95 7.36 -4.22 -0.99
N ASP A 96 6.76 -4.84 -2.01
CA ASP A 96 7.20 -4.64 -3.39
C ASP A 96 6.82 -3.23 -3.89
N SER A 97 5.63 -2.71 -3.53
CA SER A 97 5.23 -1.33 -3.84
C SER A 97 6.16 -0.30 -3.21
N LEU A 98 6.49 -0.46 -1.92
CA LEU A 98 7.39 0.45 -1.21
C LEU A 98 8.84 0.30 -1.70
N TYR A 99 9.27 -0.91 -2.08
CA TYR A 99 10.63 -1.12 -2.60
C TYR A 99 10.81 -0.46 -3.98
N ALA A 100 9.77 -0.42 -4.81
CA ALA A 100 9.83 0.20 -6.13
C ALA A 100 10.15 1.71 -6.07
N ILE A 101 9.77 2.38 -4.98
CA ILE A 101 10.04 3.80 -4.73
C ILE A 101 11.18 4.04 -3.73
N TYR A 102 11.79 2.98 -3.22
CA TYR A 102 12.88 3.08 -2.27
C TYR A 102 14.12 3.69 -2.94
N SER A 103 14.67 4.73 -2.32
CA SER A 103 15.81 5.49 -2.84
C SER A 103 16.68 6.02 -1.70
N PRO A 104 17.88 6.57 -2.00
CA PRO A 104 18.73 7.19 -0.97
C PRO A 104 18.05 8.31 -0.19
N LEU A 105 16.96 8.91 -0.70
CA LEU A 105 16.15 9.90 0.02
C LEU A 105 15.66 9.37 1.37
N TRP A 106 15.39 8.07 1.46
CA TRP A 106 14.91 7.39 2.67
C TRP A 106 15.97 7.27 3.77
N LEU A 107 17.23 7.57 3.44
CA LEU A 107 18.40 7.45 4.32
C LEU A 107 18.99 8.82 4.72
N GLN A 108 18.39 9.93 4.28
CA GLN A 108 18.96 11.28 4.44
C GLN A 108 19.10 11.76 5.87
N SER A 109 18.36 11.18 6.82
CA SER A 109 18.43 11.58 8.22
C SER A 109 18.61 10.36 9.11
N PRO A 110 19.63 10.33 9.99
CA PRO A 110 19.71 9.34 11.04
C PRO A 110 18.57 9.62 12.01
N GLY A 111 17.60 8.72 12.11
CA GLY A 111 16.47 9.03 12.98
C GLY A 111 15.39 7.97 13.04
N GLY A 112 15.02 7.63 14.26
CA GLY A 112 13.91 6.75 14.59
C GLY A 112 14.28 5.81 15.74
N LYS A 113 13.30 5.32 16.50
CA LYS A 113 13.53 4.17 17.37
C LYS A 113 13.90 2.98 16.49
N ASN A 114 15.01 2.30 16.80
CA ASN A 114 15.47 1.10 16.08
C ASN A 114 14.43 -0.05 16.09
N THR A 115 13.40 0.08 16.94
CA THR A 115 12.27 -0.85 17.06
C THR A 115 11.03 -0.41 16.29
N SER A 116 11.02 0.77 15.67
CA SER A 116 9.87 1.22 14.87
C SER A 116 9.69 0.39 13.60
N LEU A 117 8.44 0.31 13.13
CA LEU A 117 8.08 -0.48 11.96
C LEU A 117 8.75 0.08 10.70
N PHE A 118 8.74 1.40 10.53
CA PHE A 118 9.41 2.09 9.43
C PHE A 118 10.92 1.88 9.44
N HIS A 119 11.58 1.94 10.62
CA HIS A 119 13.01 1.63 10.70
C HIS A 119 13.31 0.19 10.27
N THR A 120 12.47 -0.76 10.69
CA THR A 120 12.60 -2.17 10.30
C THR A 120 12.48 -2.35 8.78
N LEU A 121 11.60 -1.59 8.14
CA LEU A 121 11.43 -1.56 6.68
C LEU A 121 12.70 -1.05 5.99
N VAL A 122 13.18 0.13 6.38
CA VAL A 122 14.35 0.77 5.79
C VAL A 122 15.59 -0.11 5.97
N SER A 123 15.77 -0.73 7.14
CA SER A 123 16.85 -1.68 7.41
C SER A 123 16.78 -2.91 6.50
N HIS A 124 15.57 -3.44 6.28
CA HIS A 124 15.35 -4.55 5.36
C HIS A 124 15.66 -4.17 3.92
N PHE A 125 15.16 -3.03 3.45
CA PHE A 125 15.42 -2.54 2.09
C PHE A 125 16.91 -2.24 1.86
N THR A 126 17.60 -1.65 2.84
CA THR A 126 19.06 -1.46 2.79
C THR A 126 19.80 -2.80 2.71
N SER A 127 19.37 -3.80 3.47
CA SER A 127 19.95 -5.14 3.41
C SER A 127 19.72 -5.80 2.05
N ARG A 128 18.54 -5.58 1.46
CA ARG A 128 18.18 -6.06 0.13
C ARG A 128 19.05 -5.41 -0.95
N THR A 129 19.09 -4.06 -1.01
CA THR A 129 19.89 -3.34 -2.01
C THR A 129 21.37 -3.68 -1.89
N THR A 130 21.91 -3.76 -0.68
CA THR A 130 23.32 -4.15 -0.46
C THR A 130 23.59 -5.55 -1.03
N ASN A 131 22.69 -6.49 -0.82
CA ASN A 131 22.84 -7.86 -1.34
C ASN A 131 22.78 -7.93 -2.86
N GLU A 132 21.87 -7.15 -3.46
CA GLU A 132 21.75 -6.98 -4.91
C GLU A 132 23.04 -6.39 -5.51
N LEU A 133 23.63 -5.37 -4.85
CA LEU A 133 24.88 -4.73 -5.29
C LEU A 133 26.10 -5.67 -5.21
N ILE A 134 26.25 -6.41 -4.11
CA ILE A 134 27.39 -7.35 -3.94
C ILE A 134 27.17 -8.71 -4.62
N GLN A 135 26.07 -8.88 -5.36
CA GLN A 135 25.69 -10.09 -6.10
C GLN A 135 25.71 -11.38 -5.26
N ASN A 136 25.35 -11.26 -3.98
CA ASN A 136 25.39 -12.40 -3.07
C ASN A 136 24.19 -13.33 -3.30
N LYS A 137 24.43 -14.64 -3.35
CA LYS A 137 23.42 -15.67 -3.68
C LYS A 137 22.30 -15.82 -2.63
N ASN A 138 22.34 -15.06 -1.53
CA ASN A 138 21.48 -15.22 -0.37
C ASN A 138 20.27 -14.25 -0.31
N LEU A 139 19.94 -13.52 -1.38
CA LEU A 139 18.78 -12.61 -1.42
C LEU A 139 17.49 -13.24 -0.94
N LYS A 140 17.23 -14.51 -1.29
CA LYS A 140 16.05 -15.22 -0.80
C LYS A 140 15.97 -15.24 0.73
N SER A 141 17.10 -15.51 1.39
CA SER A 141 17.17 -15.53 2.85
C SER A 141 16.87 -14.15 3.45
N ILE A 142 17.38 -13.10 2.80
CA ILE A 142 17.14 -11.70 3.20
C ILE A 142 15.66 -11.34 3.06
N LEU A 143 15.04 -11.66 1.91
CA LEU A 143 13.61 -11.42 1.68
C LEU A 143 12.75 -12.12 2.71
N THR A 144 13.00 -13.42 2.98
CA THR A 144 12.25 -14.19 3.97
C THR A 144 12.45 -13.66 5.39
N ARG A 145 13.70 -13.37 5.78
CA ARG A 145 13.99 -12.87 7.14
C ARG A 145 13.39 -11.48 7.35
N GLY A 146 13.50 -10.61 6.36
CA GLY A 146 12.93 -9.27 6.39
C GLY A 146 11.41 -9.28 6.48
N SER A 147 10.74 -10.05 5.63
CA SER A 147 9.28 -10.16 5.67
C SER A 147 8.78 -10.75 6.99
N ASN A 148 9.47 -11.75 7.54
CA ASN A 148 9.14 -12.28 8.87
C ASN A 148 9.32 -11.22 9.95
N LYS A 149 10.44 -10.47 9.95
CA LYS A 149 10.69 -9.43 10.95
C LYS A 149 9.64 -8.32 10.89
N LEU A 150 9.23 -7.91 9.69
CA LEU A 150 8.20 -6.90 9.48
C LEU A 150 6.81 -7.37 9.92
N PHE A 151 6.46 -8.62 9.60
CA PHE A 151 5.23 -9.22 10.09
C PHE A 151 5.18 -9.24 11.62
N GLU A 152 6.25 -9.69 12.28
CA GLU A 152 6.32 -9.74 13.74
C GLU A 152 6.25 -8.35 14.38
N ALA A 153 6.89 -7.35 13.77
CA ALA A 153 6.81 -5.96 14.23
C ALA A 153 5.37 -5.41 14.12
N ALA A 154 4.68 -5.67 13.00
CA ALA A 154 3.28 -5.26 12.82
C ALA A 154 2.34 -5.96 13.81
N ARG A 155 2.52 -7.28 14.00
CA ARG A 155 1.76 -8.07 14.97
C ARG A 155 1.98 -7.60 16.41
N SER A 156 3.20 -7.23 16.77
CA SER A 156 3.49 -6.69 18.11
C SER A 156 2.70 -5.41 18.40
N LEU A 157 2.49 -4.57 17.38
CA LEU A 157 1.72 -3.32 17.51
C LEU A 157 0.20 -3.58 17.50
N HIS A 158 -0.26 -4.49 16.64
CA HIS A 158 -1.68 -4.79 16.43
C HIS A 158 -1.91 -6.31 16.33
N PRO A 159 -1.93 -7.02 17.46
CA PRO A 159 -1.99 -8.49 17.47
C PRO A 159 -3.28 -9.03 16.87
N ASP A 160 -4.39 -8.32 17.05
CA ASP A 160 -5.71 -8.71 16.55
C ASP A 160 -5.86 -8.49 15.03
N SER A 161 -5.07 -7.58 14.46
CA SER A 161 -5.10 -7.27 13.02
C SER A 161 -4.16 -8.14 12.19
N PHE A 162 -3.07 -8.66 12.79
CA PHE A 162 -2.02 -9.41 12.08
C PHE A 162 -1.84 -10.81 12.67
N ILE A 163 -2.86 -11.65 12.48
CA ILE A 163 -2.88 -13.01 13.01
C ILE A 163 -2.02 -13.95 12.14
N PRO A 164 -1.11 -14.76 12.71
CA PRO A 164 -0.31 -15.73 11.96
C PRO A 164 -1.17 -16.67 11.11
N GLY A 165 -0.81 -16.80 9.83
CA GLY A 165 -1.49 -17.67 8.88
C GLY A 165 -2.82 -17.15 8.33
N SER A 166 -3.29 -15.99 8.81
CA SER A 166 -4.53 -15.35 8.33
C SER A 166 -4.25 -14.26 7.29
N PHE A 167 -5.27 -13.92 6.51
CA PHE A 167 -5.25 -12.69 5.73
C PHE A 167 -5.30 -11.48 6.66
N ALA A 168 -4.70 -10.38 6.23
CA ALA A 168 -4.78 -9.08 6.89
C ALA A 168 -4.88 -7.97 5.84
N SER A 169 -5.29 -6.78 6.28
CA SER A 169 -5.42 -5.62 5.39
C SER A 169 -4.05 -5.06 5.00
N CYS A 170 -3.81 -4.97 3.69
CA CYS A 170 -2.65 -4.26 3.13
C CYS A 170 -2.71 -2.77 3.45
N ASP A 171 -3.89 -2.15 3.33
CA ASP A 171 -4.09 -0.73 3.57
C ASP A 171 -3.83 -0.37 5.03
N PHE A 172 -4.30 -1.20 5.97
CA PHE A 172 -4.01 -0.97 7.38
C PHE A 172 -2.52 -1.09 7.68
N PHE A 173 -1.81 -2.04 7.06
CA PHE A 173 -0.36 -2.14 7.17
C PHE A 173 0.35 -0.89 6.60
N MET A 174 -0.09 -0.39 5.45
CA MET A 174 0.43 0.84 4.84
C MET A 174 0.16 2.08 5.72
N GLU A 175 -1.01 2.16 6.36
CA GLU A 175 -1.37 3.23 7.28
C GLU A 175 -0.43 3.26 8.49
N ILE A 176 -0.19 2.11 9.15
CA ILE A 176 0.66 2.08 10.35
C ILE A 176 2.16 2.21 10.06
N ILE A 177 2.63 1.77 8.88
CA ILE A 177 4.06 1.82 8.52
C ILE A 177 4.48 3.21 8.04
N LEU A 178 3.54 3.98 7.48
CA LEU A 178 3.80 5.34 7.00
C LEU A 178 3.32 6.43 7.97
N ASP A 179 2.60 6.10 9.05
CA ASP A 179 2.17 7.10 10.04
C ASP A 179 3.36 7.71 10.82
N PRO A 180 3.60 9.04 10.73
CA PRO A 180 4.66 9.71 11.46
C PRO A 180 4.42 9.80 12.97
N LYS A 181 3.20 9.51 13.45
CA LYS A 181 2.88 9.47 14.88
C LYS A 181 3.38 8.19 15.53
N THR A 182 3.28 7.07 14.82
CA THR A 182 3.76 5.75 15.28
C THR A 182 5.23 5.54 14.95
N ASN A 183 5.75 6.22 13.92
CA ASN A 183 7.13 6.12 13.47
C ASN A 183 7.88 7.44 13.67
N SER A 184 8.85 7.44 14.58
CA SER A 184 9.60 8.64 14.97
C SER A 184 10.71 9.06 13.98
N SER A 185 10.61 8.67 12.71
CA SER A 185 11.61 9.01 11.70
C SER A 185 11.25 10.33 11.03
N GLU A 186 12.11 11.34 11.12
CA GLU A 186 11.86 12.65 10.51
C GLU A 186 11.81 12.58 8.98
N VAL A 187 12.56 11.65 8.37
CA VAL A 187 12.55 11.47 6.90
C VAL A 187 11.17 11.06 6.40
N LEU A 188 10.39 10.30 7.19
CA LEU A 188 9.05 9.89 6.79
C LEU A 188 8.13 11.10 6.58
N LYS A 189 8.33 12.17 7.35
CA LYS A 189 7.58 13.43 7.20
C LYS A 189 7.95 14.17 5.91
N SER A 190 9.10 13.94 5.31
CA SER A 190 9.43 14.58 4.02
C SER A 190 9.06 13.71 2.81
N LEU A 191 8.95 12.38 2.98
CA LEU A 191 8.75 11.45 1.87
C LEU A 191 7.33 11.45 1.29
N PHE A 192 6.29 11.64 2.12
CA PHE A 192 4.89 11.44 1.73
C PHE A 192 3.93 12.54 2.21
N SER A 193 4.43 13.59 2.88
CA SER A 193 3.53 14.55 3.54
C SER A 193 2.78 15.44 2.59
N ILE A 194 1.49 15.60 2.87
CA ILE A 194 0.56 16.47 2.15
C ILE A 194 -0.19 17.30 3.18
N GLN A 195 -0.46 18.57 2.88
CA GLN A 195 -1.31 19.42 3.69
C GLN A 195 -2.74 19.34 3.17
N GLU A 196 -3.71 19.15 4.07
CA GLU A 196 -5.13 19.29 3.77
C GLU A 196 -5.71 20.42 4.62
N THR A 197 -6.37 21.36 3.96
CA THR A 197 -7.12 22.44 4.59
C THR A 197 -8.61 22.25 4.30
N ARG A 198 -9.43 22.34 5.35
CA ARG A 198 -10.87 22.13 5.32
C ARG A 198 -11.59 23.33 5.90
N GLU A 199 -12.49 23.88 5.11
CA GLU A 199 -13.44 24.88 5.58
C GLU A 199 -14.77 24.20 5.90
N PHE A 200 -15.38 24.57 7.04
CA PHE A 200 -16.67 24.01 7.45
C PHE A 200 -17.78 25.05 7.39
N SER A 201 -18.92 24.69 6.80
CA SER A 201 -20.12 25.52 6.76
C SER A 201 -21.32 24.79 7.36
N CYS A 202 -22.26 25.57 7.90
CA CYS A 202 -23.51 25.03 8.38
C CYS A 202 -24.49 24.89 7.20
N PRO A 203 -25.12 23.72 7.00
CA PRO A 203 -26.05 23.51 5.88
C PRO A 203 -27.28 24.42 5.98
N ARG A 204 -27.66 24.84 7.19
CA ARG A 204 -28.77 25.78 7.43
C ARG A 204 -28.37 27.25 7.24
N LYS A 205 -27.10 27.54 6.92
CA LYS A 205 -26.55 28.88 6.71
C LYS A 205 -26.84 29.87 7.85
N ILE A 206 -27.01 29.36 9.07
CA ILE A 206 -27.22 30.17 10.29
C ILE A 206 -25.98 31.02 10.58
N HIS A 207 -24.81 30.49 10.24
CA HIS A 207 -23.52 31.15 10.41
C HIS A 207 -23.11 31.83 9.10
N LYS A 208 -22.79 33.13 9.16
CA LYS A 208 -22.31 33.91 8.00
C LYS A 208 -20.84 33.67 7.67
N LYS A 209 -20.06 33.14 8.63
CA LYS A 209 -18.64 32.84 8.46
C LYS A 209 -18.42 31.33 8.53
N PRO A 210 -17.37 30.80 7.88
CA PRO A 210 -16.91 29.44 8.10
C PRO A 210 -16.68 29.16 9.59
N ILE A 211 -16.94 27.93 9.99
CA ILE A 211 -16.76 27.45 11.36
C ILE A 211 -15.31 27.00 11.52
N ASP A 212 -14.59 27.68 12.41
CA ASP A 212 -13.24 27.28 12.79
C ASP A 212 -13.26 26.00 13.64
N HIS A 213 -12.36 25.08 13.33
CA HIS A 213 -12.25 23.80 14.03
C HIS A 213 -10.81 23.28 13.95
N PRO A 214 -10.27 22.62 15.00
CA PRO A 214 -8.93 22.00 14.97
C PRO A 214 -8.70 20.90 13.91
N ARG A 215 -9.74 20.56 13.14
CA ARG A 215 -9.67 19.60 12.02
C ARG A 215 -9.64 20.31 10.66
N GLY A 216 -9.61 21.64 10.66
CA GLY A 216 -9.50 22.47 9.48
C GLY A 216 -8.17 22.22 8.79
N ASP A 217 -7.05 22.33 9.52
CA ASP A 217 -5.73 22.07 8.97
C ASP A 217 -5.13 20.78 9.51
N ARG A 218 -4.68 19.90 8.60
CA ARG A 218 -3.99 18.67 8.99
C ARG A 218 -2.97 18.21 7.95
N ARG A 219 -1.92 17.59 8.45
CA ARG A 219 -0.93 16.90 7.63
C ARG A 219 -1.33 15.44 7.44
N LEU A 220 -1.32 14.99 6.20
CA LEU A 220 -1.65 13.65 5.77
C LEU A 220 -0.41 12.96 5.20
N VAL A 221 -0.44 11.63 5.25
CA VAL A 221 0.53 10.75 4.56
C VAL A 221 -0.15 9.90 3.48
N ALA A 222 -1.46 9.69 3.61
CA ALA A 222 -2.28 8.98 2.64
C ALA A 222 -3.45 9.88 2.21
N LEU A 223 -3.65 10.00 0.89
CA LEU A 223 -4.84 10.60 0.29
C LEU A 223 -5.91 9.52 0.13
N LYS A 224 -6.88 9.50 1.05
CA LYS A 224 -8.01 8.57 0.98
C LYS A 224 -9.01 9.07 -0.05
N VAL A 225 -9.24 8.27 -1.10
CA VAL A 225 -10.20 8.51 -2.18
C VAL A 225 -11.41 7.60 -1.94
N THR A 226 -12.58 8.19 -1.74
CA THR A 226 -13.84 7.46 -1.48
C THR A 226 -14.84 7.71 -2.60
N ASN A 227 -15.77 6.77 -2.80
CA ASN A 227 -16.87 6.95 -3.76
C ASN A 227 -17.69 8.23 -3.49
N SER A 228 -17.90 8.57 -2.22
CA SER A 228 -18.64 9.78 -1.83
C SER A 228 -18.00 11.09 -2.32
N MET A 229 -16.68 11.11 -2.54
CA MET A 229 -16.00 12.30 -3.08
C MET A 229 -16.36 12.55 -4.54
N PHE A 230 -16.56 11.49 -5.32
CA PHE A 230 -17.00 11.60 -6.71
C PHE A 230 -18.46 12.06 -6.78
N GLU A 231 -19.34 11.40 -6.03
CA GLU A 231 -20.77 11.71 -5.97
C GLU A 231 -21.04 13.15 -5.50
N ALA A 232 -20.42 13.57 -4.39
CA ALA A 232 -20.62 14.91 -3.83
C ALA A 232 -20.11 16.04 -4.73
N ASN A 233 -19.25 15.74 -5.70
CA ASN A 233 -18.66 16.72 -6.60
C ASN A 233 -19.17 16.56 -8.05
N ALA A 234 -20.14 15.66 -8.29
CA ALA A 234 -20.64 15.33 -9.63
C ALA A 234 -19.50 15.00 -10.62
N ILE A 235 -18.50 14.23 -10.16
CA ILE A 235 -17.39 13.73 -10.97
C ILE A 235 -17.63 12.24 -11.20
N ASN A 236 -17.41 11.76 -12.43
CA ASN A 236 -17.48 10.34 -12.72
C ASN A 236 -16.32 9.60 -12.04
N CYS A 237 -16.56 8.42 -11.44
CA CYS A 237 -15.53 7.61 -10.79
C CYS A 237 -14.39 7.19 -11.75
N ALA A 238 -14.67 7.14 -13.06
CA ALA A 238 -13.69 6.92 -14.11
C ALA A 238 -12.76 8.12 -14.37
N ASP A 239 -12.96 9.27 -13.72
CA ASP A 239 -12.12 10.47 -13.90
C ASP A 239 -11.44 10.88 -12.58
N ALA A 240 -10.53 10.01 -12.11
CA ALA A 240 -9.71 10.30 -10.94
C ALA A 240 -8.82 11.54 -11.15
N GLY A 241 -8.39 11.80 -12.39
CA GLY A 241 -7.59 12.97 -12.74
C GLY A 241 -8.31 14.29 -12.45
N LEU A 242 -9.57 14.40 -12.87
CA LEU A 242 -10.41 15.56 -12.57
C LEU A 242 -10.67 15.71 -11.08
N LEU A 243 -10.90 14.60 -10.36
CA LEU A 243 -11.07 14.62 -8.91
C LEU A 243 -9.85 15.23 -8.22
N ILE A 244 -8.64 14.72 -8.51
CA ILE A 244 -7.39 15.21 -7.90
C ILE A 244 -7.10 16.66 -8.30
N THR A 245 -7.33 17.01 -9.57
CA THR A 245 -7.18 18.40 -10.05
C THR A 245 -8.09 19.33 -9.27
N ARG A 246 -9.37 18.98 -9.10
CA ARG A 246 -10.32 19.77 -8.31
C ARG A 246 -9.91 19.84 -6.84
N TRP A 247 -9.44 18.74 -6.27
CA TRP A 247 -8.97 18.68 -4.88
C TRP A 247 -7.79 19.62 -4.60
N SER A 248 -6.87 19.77 -5.55
CA SER A 248 -5.72 20.66 -5.42
C SER A 248 -5.95 22.12 -5.84
N THR A 249 -7.15 22.45 -6.33
CA THR A 249 -7.49 23.79 -6.84
C THR A 249 -8.68 24.40 -6.11
N SER A 250 -9.90 24.19 -6.59
CA SER A 250 -11.13 24.76 -6.01
C SER A 250 -11.60 24.03 -4.74
N GLY A 251 -11.05 22.85 -4.48
CA GLY A 251 -11.44 21.97 -3.38
C GLY A 251 -12.60 21.02 -3.73
N LEU A 252 -12.74 19.99 -2.91
CA LEU A 252 -13.81 19.00 -2.97
C LEU A 252 -14.85 19.29 -1.90
N ALA A 253 -16.11 19.40 -2.33
CA ALA A 253 -17.25 19.45 -1.43
C ALA A 253 -17.49 18.07 -0.79
N GLY A 254 -17.99 18.06 0.43
CA GLY A 254 -18.42 16.86 1.11
C GLY A 254 -19.18 17.15 2.39
N THR A 255 -19.58 16.10 3.10
CA THR A 255 -20.19 16.20 4.42
C THR A 255 -19.20 15.74 5.48
N SER A 256 -19.02 16.55 6.52
CA SER A 256 -18.17 16.24 7.67
C SER A 256 -18.93 15.40 8.71
N GLY A 257 -18.22 14.58 9.47
CA GLY A 257 -18.77 13.93 10.67
C GLY A 257 -19.00 14.88 11.85
N LEU A 258 -18.67 16.17 11.71
CA LEU A 258 -18.90 17.21 12.72
C LEU A 258 -20.33 17.75 12.62
N GLN A 259 -20.94 18.06 13.76
CA GLN A 259 -22.28 18.65 13.81
C GLN A 259 -22.24 20.12 14.17
N CYS A 260 -23.13 20.91 13.57
CA CYS A 260 -23.36 22.30 13.97
C CYS A 260 -24.04 22.34 15.34
N GLN A 261 -23.35 22.92 16.34
CA GLN A 261 -23.89 23.05 17.70
C GLN A 261 -25.22 23.82 17.74
N SER A 262 -25.32 24.91 16.97
CA SER A 262 -26.54 25.72 16.88
C SER A 262 -27.73 24.95 16.32
N CYS A 263 -27.51 24.15 15.26
CA CYS A 263 -28.55 23.30 14.68
C CYS A 263 -28.97 22.15 15.60
N GLY A 264 -28.02 21.64 16.41
CA GLY A 264 -28.28 20.63 17.44
C GLY A 264 -29.15 21.17 18.59
N ALA A 265 -28.86 22.39 19.05
CA ALA A 265 -29.57 23.04 20.15
C ALA A 265 -31.01 23.44 19.81
N GLU A 266 -31.34 23.72 18.54
CA GLU A 266 -32.72 23.98 18.12
C GLU A 266 -33.63 22.74 18.21
N ARG A 267 -33.08 21.52 18.06
CA ARG A 267 -33.85 20.28 18.21
C ARG A 267 -34.19 19.98 19.67
N SER A 268 -33.30 20.28 20.61
CA SER A 268 -33.52 20.00 22.04
C SER A 268 -34.54 20.95 22.70
N LYS A 269 -34.88 22.08 22.05
CA LYS A 269 -35.86 23.05 22.55
C LYS A 269 -37.32 22.77 22.13
N LYS A 270 -37.57 21.79 21.25
CA LYS A 270 -38.94 21.38 20.91
C LYS A 270 -39.43 20.39 21.98
N PRO A 271 -40.49 20.70 22.75
CA PRO A 271 -41.06 19.72 23.68
C PRO A 271 -41.54 18.51 22.88
N ARG A 272 -41.19 17.29 23.32
CA ARG A 272 -41.75 16.04 22.80
C ARG A 272 -43.26 16.05 23.05
N ARG A 273 -44.04 16.60 22.12
CA ARG A 273 -45.47 16.31 22.01
C ARG A 273 -45.58 14.94 21.34
N SER A 274 -45.89 13.94 22.16
CA SER A 274 -46.40 12.65 21.73
C SER A 274 -47.72 12.85 20.97
N LYS A 275 -47.63 12.96 19.64
CA LYS A 275 -48.72 12.62 18.73
C LYS A 275 -48.14 11.83 17.56
N PRO A 276 -48.70 10.65 17.23
CA PRO A 276 -48.36 9.97 15.99
C PRO A 276 -49.00 10.78 14.86
N LEU A 277 -48.17 11.45 14.07
CA LEU A 277 -48.57 12.13 12.84
C LEU A 277 -47.81 11.46 11.71
N GLU A 278 -48.60 11.09 10.72
CA GLU A 278 -48.24 10.32 9.53
C GLU A 278 -47.01 10.88 8.81
N CYS A 279 -46.28 9.96 8.21
CA CYS A 279 -45.02 10.16 7.52
C CYS A 279 -45.19 11.09 6.31
N GLU A 280 -44.86 12.37 6.49
CA GLU A 280 -44.47 13.25 5.39
C GLU A 280 -42.95 13.11 5.20
N ASP A 281 -42.56 12.44 4.11
CA ASP A 281 -41.20 12.15 3.67
C ASP A 281 -40.43 13.41 3.23
N ASN A 282 -40.18 14.32 4.17
CA ASN A 282 -39.18 15.37 3.99
C ASN A 282 -38.03 15.12 4.97
N PRO A 283 -36.85 14.65 4.51
CA PRO A 283 -35.72 14.42 5.39
C PRO A 283 -35.35 15.75 6.04
N SER A 284 -35.49 15.82 7.37
CA SER A 284 -35.08 16.99 8.14
C SER A 284 -33.65 17.39 7.75
N PRO A 285 -33.35 18.68 7.54
CA PRO A 285 -32.03 19.10 7.10
C PRO A 285 -30.97 18.62 8.09
N SER A 286 -29.98 17.92 7.54
CA SER A 286 -28.84 17.36 8.25
C SER A 286 -28.22 18.41 9.17
N ASN A 287 -27.80 17.98 10.37
CA ASN A 287 -27.06 18.83 11.30
C ASN A 287 -25.54 18.74 11.07
N PHE A 288 -25.10 17.86 10.18
CA PHE A 288 -23.69 17.68 9.85
C PHE A 288 -23.18 18.89 9.07
N LEU A 289 -21.95 19.30 9.36
CA LEU A 289 -21.30 20.41 8.67
C LEU A 289 -20.98 20.00 7.24
N GLU A 290 -21.24 20.90 6.30
CA GLU A 290 -20.65 20.82 4.97
C GLU A 290 -19.16 21.13 5.10
N GLN A 291 -18.34 20.49 4.26
CA GLN A 291 -16.91 20.75 4.20
C GLN A 291 -16.47 20.98 2.76
N THR A 292 -15.50 21.88 2.58
CA THR A 292 -14.70 21.99 1.36
C THR A 292 -13.27 21.67 1.71
N SER A 293 -12.70 20.63 1.10
CA SER A 293 -11.33 20.17 1.33
C SER A 293 -10.42 20.55 0.17
N ILE A 294 -9.27 21.15 0.47
CA ILE A 294 -8.21 21.47 -0.50
C ILE A 294 -6.92 20.78 -0.05
N ILE A 295 -6.22 20.13 -0.98
CA ILE A 295 -4.86 19.60 -0.74
C ILE A 295 -3.79 20.51 -1.32
N SER A 296 -2.68 20.60 -0.62
CA SER A 296 -1.50 21.36 -1.02
C SER A 296 -0.23 20.73 -0.45
N PHE A 297 0.93 21.22 -0.88
CA PHE A 297 2.20 20.75 -0.36
C PHE A 297 2.64 21.57 0.86
N PRO A 298 3.07 20.90 1.95
CA PRO A 298 3.64 21.58 3.10
C PRO A 298 4.82 22.47 2.68
N ASP A 299 4.84 23.70 3.17
CA ASP A 299 5.91 24.68 2.90
C ASP A 299 6.16 24.95 1.40
N GLY A 300 5.17 24.64 0.53
CA GLY A 300 5.25 24.80 -0.91
C GLY A 300 6.20 23.83 -1.62
N LYS A 301 6.58 22.72 -0.96
CA LYS A 301 7.52 21.73 -1.51
C LYS A 301 6.86 20.38 -1.70
N SER A 302 6.84 19.87 -2.93
CA SER A 302 6.31 18.55 -3.20
C SER A 302 7.09 17.45 -2.47
N PRO A 303 6.41 16.45 -1.91
CA PRO A 303 7.06 15.24 -1.46
C PRO A 303 7.51 14.41 -2.68
N PRO A 304 8.57 13.59 -2.56
CA PRO A 304 9.01 12.71 -3.64
C PRO A 304 7.98 11.62 -3.96
N HIS A 305 7.08 11.31 -3.04
CA HIS A 305 6.09 10.25 -3.19
C HIS A 305 4.71 10.69 -2.70
N LEU A 306 3.67 10.19 -3.36
CA LEU A 306 2.28 10.32 -2.93
C LEU A 306 1.68 8.94 -2.76
N TYR A 307 0.90 8.74 -1.71
CA TYR A 307 0.16 7.51 -1.49
C TYR A 307 -1.33 7.79 -1.57
N PHE A 308 -1.98 7.24 -2.59
CA PHE A 308 -3.43 7.23 -2.74
C PHE A 308 -3.97 5.91 -2.21
N GLN A 309 -4.92 5.99 -1.29
CA GLN A 309 -5.65 4.85 -0.77
C GLN A 309 -7.08 4.92 -1.32
N ILE A 310 -7.47 3.95 -2.14
CA ILE A 310 -8.86 3.84 -2.59
C ILE A 310 -9.64 3.13 -1.50
N ASP A 311 -10.57 3.85 -0.87
CA ASP A 311 -11.37 3.34 0.24
C ASP A 311 -12.76 2.95 -0.26
N SER A 312 -12.92 1.65 -0.50
CA SER A 312 -14.19 1.01 -0.86
C SER A 312 -14.94 0.47 0.36
N ALA A 313 -14.39 0.55 1.57
CA ALA A 313 -14.99 -0.05 2.76
C ALA A 313 -16.32 0.61 3.17
N THR A 314 -16.57 1.83 2.68
CA THR A 314 -17.82 2.56 2.87
C THR A 314 -18.96 2.08 1.96
N ILE A 315 -18.66 1.30 0.92
CA ILE A 315 -19.65 0.73 0.00
C ILE A 315 -20.06 -0.62 0.56
N ILE A 316 -21.30 -0.76 1.05
CA ILE A 316 -21.77 -2.01 1.67
C ILE A 316 -21.98 -3.12 0.62
N ASP A 317 -22.36 -2.74 -0.58
CA ASP A 317 -22.67 -3.65 -1.68
C ASP A 317 -21.38 -4.08 -2.40
N GLU A 318 -21.09 -5.39 -2.39
CA GLU A 318 -19.88 -5.96 -2.98
C GLU A 318 -19.79 -5.74 -4.50
N GLN A 319 -20.93 -5.79 -5.20
CA GLN A 319 -20.96 -5.56 -6.64
C GLN A 319 -20.60 -4.11 -6.95
N LYS A 320 -21.14 -3.16 -6.17
CA LYS A 320 -20.78 -1.74 -6.28
C LYS A 320 -19.33 -1.47 -5.87
N GLN A 321 -18.76 -2.23 -4.93
CA GLN A 321 -17.34 -2.14 -4.62
C GLN A 321 -16.48 -2.51 -5.84
N VAL A 322 -16.82 -3.64 -6.49
CA VAL A 322 -16.11 -4.11 -7.68
C VAL A 322 -16.25 -3.12 -8.82
N GLU A 323 -17.45 -2.57 -9.03
CA GLU A 323 -17.69 -1.53 -10.04
C GLU A 323 -16.88 -0.28 -9.75
N PHE A 324 -16.94 0.26 -8.53
CA PHE A 324 -16.17 1.45 -8.14
C PHE A 324 -14.66 1.26 -8.35
N MET A 325 -14.12 0.11 -7.95
CA MET A 325 -12.70 -0.20 -8.12
C MET A 325 -12.33 -0.46 -9.59
N GLY A 326 -13.24 -1.06 -10.36
CA GLY A 326 -13.02 -1.46 -11.75
C GLY A 326 -13.17 -0.32 -12.77
N GLU A 327 -14.05 0.64 -12.48
CA GLU A 327 -14.27 1.81 -13.34
C GLU A 327 -13.20 2.89 -13.14
N MET A 328 -12.51 2.89 -12.00
CA MET A 328 -11.56 3.94 -11.67
C MET A 328 -10.36 3.94 -12.62
N ASN A 329 -10.26 5.00 -13.43
CA ASN A 329 -9.17 5.18 -14.37
C ASN A 329 -8.20 6.24 -13.85
N TRP A 330 -6.96 5.82 -13.62
CA TRP A 330 -5.88 6.70 -13.17
C TRP A 330 -5.12 7.24 -14.37
N PRO A 331 -4.96 8.57 -14.50
CA PRO A 331 -4.20 9.13 -15.60
C PRO A 331 -2.72 8.78 -15.46
N PHE A 332 -2.04 8.67 -16.60
CA PHE A 332 -0.59 8.42 -16.62
C PHE A 332 0.22 9.55 -15.95
N LYS A 333 -0.30 10.78 -16.02
CA LYS A 333 0.29 11.96 -15.37
C LYS A 333 -0.80 12.65 -14.54
N LEU A 334 -0.45 12.98 -13.30
CA LEU A 334 -1.22 13.86 -12.43
C LEU A 334 -0.47 15.18 -12.29
N THR A 335 -1.21 16.28 -12.15
CA THR A 335 -0.65 17.57 -11.77
C THR A 335 -1.31 18.03 -10.48
N ILE A 336 -0.51 18.30 -9.46
CA ILE A 336 -0.98 18.68 -8.13
C ILE A 336 -0.25 19.96 -7.74
N SER A 337 -1.02 21.02 -7.49
CA SER A 337 -0.46 22.33 -7.12
C SER A 337 0.62 22.85 -8.09
N GLY A 338 0.57 22.46 -9.37
CA GLY A 338 1.47 22.92 -10.43
C GLY A 338 2.68 22.03 -10.72
N GLU A 339 2.87 20.93 -9.97
CA GLU A 339 3.93 19.94 -10.21
C GLU A 339 3.45 18.69 -10.94
#